data_AF-A0A1A7QTZ9-F1
#
_entry.id   AF-A0A1A7QTZ9-F1
#
_cell.length_a   1.000
_cell.length_b   1.000
_cell.length_c   1.000
_cell.angle_alpha   90.00
_cell.angle_beta   90.00
_cell.angle_gamma   90.00
#
_symmetry.space_group_name_H-M   'P 1'
#
loop_
_entity.id
_entity.type
_entity.pdbx_description
1 polymer ?
#
loop_
_entity_poly.entity_id
_entity_poly.type
_entity_poly.pdbx_seq_one_letter_code
_entity_poly.pdbx_strand_id
1 'polypeptide(L)'
;MKKSKLHTIKGTGFEAPDSYFDSFDERLFKKLAAQKDMAAMKNSGYKVPETYFDSFDARLQARLKNEDQPKVRTLLSWRNTVYISGVAAALVVMLTVFFQSDDILSINQIETASIESYLNGENLNAYDIASFLSADDIVLDDFVTHTFTDESLENYLLNNTSIEDLINDK
;
A
#
# COMPACT_ATOMS: atom_id res chain seq x y z
N MET A 1 -3.78 -17.95 32.22
CA MET A 1 -4.95 -18.23 31.33
C MET A 1 -4.50 -18.05 29.88
N LYS A 2 -4.71 -19.06 29.01
CA LYS A 2 -4.31 -19.00 27.60
C LYS A 2 -5.27 -18.08 26.83
N LYS A 3 -4.75 -17.17 26.02
CA LYS A 3 -5.55 -16.28 25.15
C LYS A 3 -6.08 -17.11 23.95
N SER A 4 -7.37 -17.40 23.93
CA SER A 4 -8.01 -18.09 22.79
C SER A 4 -8.08 -17.14 21.57
N LYS A 5 -7.83 -17.68 20.37
CA LYS A 5 -7.83 -16.95 19.09
C LYS A 5 -9.26 -16.61 18.67
N LEU A 6 -9.79 -15.50 19.17
CA LEU A 6 -11.19 -15.06 18.95
C LEU A 6 -11.51 -14.73 17.48
N HIS A 7 -10.52 -14.37 16.67
CA HIS A 7 -10.67 -13.90 15.28
C HIS A 7 -10.88 -15.03 14.25
N THR A 8 -10.85 -16.31 14.67
CA THR A 8 -11.04 -17.48 13.77
C THR A 8 -12.39 -18.17 14.01
N ILE A 9 -13.18 -17.70 14.97
CA ILE A 9 -14.46 -18.32 15.33
C ILE A 9 -15.53 -17.79 14.37
N LYS A 10 -15.95 -18.62 13.41
CA LYS A 10 -16.97 -18.27 12.41
C LYS A 10 -18.41 -18.34 12.92
N GLY A 11 -18.62 -18.84 14.15
CA GLY A 11 -19.92 -18.91 14.82
C GLY A 11 -19.94 -18.05 16.08
N THR A 12 -21.12 -17.58 16.48
CA THR A 12 -21.30 -16.68 17.64
C THR A 12 -20.92 -17.34 18.98
N GLY A 13 -20.71 -18.66 19.03
CA GLY A 13 -20.41 -19.42 20.24
C GLY A 13 -21.60 -19.54 21.21
N PHE A 14 -22.76 -19.02 20.81
CA PHE A 14 -24.00 -19.10 21.55
C PHE A 14 -24.99 -19.94 20.75
N GLU A 15 -25.26 -21.14 21.22
CA GLU A 15 -26.34 -22.00 20.74
C GLU A 15 -27.37 -22.13 21.85
N ALA A 16 -28.65 -22.04 21.50
CA ALA A 16 -29.72 -22.35 22.43
C ALA A 16 -29.73 -23.87 22.68
N PRO A 17 -30.02 -24.33 23.91
CA PRO A 17 -30.18 -25.75 24.19
C PRO A 17 -31.20 -26.41 23.24
N ASP A 18 -31.01 -27.69 22.96
CA ASP A 18 -31.95 -28.47 22.18
C ASP A 18 -33.37 -28.34 22.75
N SER A 19 -34.35 -28.13 21.89
CA SER A 19 -35.77 -27.98 22.27
C SER A 19 -36.07 -26.79 23.21
N TYR A 20 -35.16 -25.79 23.33
CA TYR A 20 -35.38 -24.61 24.16
C TYR A 20 -36.68 -23.87 23.79
N PHE A 21 -36.96 -23.75 22.49
CA PHE A 21 -38.11 -22.99 21.98
C PHE A 21 -39.43 -23.76 22.03
N ASP A 22 -39.40 -25.09 22.06
CA ASP A 22 -40.60 -25.94 22.01
C ASP A 22 -41.56 -25.70 23.19
N SER A 23 -41.03 -25.28 24.34
CA SER A 23 -41.80 -24.93 25.54
C SER A 23 -41.61 -23.48 25.97
N PHE A 24 -41.07 -22.62 25.09
CA PHE A 24 -40.89 -21.20 25.41
C PHE A 24 -42.21 -20.48 25.66
N ASP A 25 -43.21 -20.69 24.80
CA ASP A 25 -44.51 -20.02 24.89
C ASP A 25 -45.23 -20.39 26.19
N GLU A 26 -45.25 -21.67 26.55
CA GLU A 26 -45.86 -22.13 27.81
C GLU A 26 -45.18 -21.49 29.02
N ARG A 27 -43.83 -21.44 29.04
CA ARG A 27 -43.08 -20.78 30.11
C ARG A 27 -43.36 -19.28 30.16
N LEU A 28 -43.46 -18.62 29.01
CA LEU A 28 -43.74 -17.20 28.90
C LEU A 28 -45.13 -16.88 29.46
N PHE A 29 -46.18 -17.57 29.00
CA PHE A 29 -47.55 -17.34 29.47
C PHE A 29 -47.72 -17.70 30.95
N LYS A 30 -47.08 -18.78 31.42
CA LYS A 30 -47.06 -19.14 32.85
C LYS A 30 -46.43 -18.03 33.69
N LYS A 31 -45.33 -17.43 33.23
CA LYS A 31 -44.67 -16.31 33.92
C LYS A 31 -45.51 -15.04 33.90
N LEU A 32 -46.18 -14.75 32.79
CA LEU A 32 -47.05 -13.59 32.64
C LEU A 32 -48.30 -13.68 33.54
N ALA A 33 -48.89 -14.87 33.65
CA ALA A 33 -49.98 -15.16 34.57
C ALA A 33 -49.53 -14.98 36.03
N ALA A 34 -48.38 -15.56 36.42
CA ALA A 34 -47.81 -15.36 37.75
C ALA A 34 -47.45 -13.89 38.04
N GLN A 35 -47.04 -13.12 37.03
CA GLN A 35 -46.74 -11.70 37.17
C GLN A 35 -48.00 -10.87 37.43
N LYS A 36 -49.15 -11.23 36.86
CA LYS A 36 -50.43 -10.58 37.14
C LYS A 36 -50.82 -10.72 38.61
N ASP A 37 -50.58 -11.89 39.19
CA ASP A 37 -50.80 -12.16 40.62
C ASP A 37 -49.78 -11.40 41.50
N MET A 38 -48.54 -11.25 41.03
CA MET A 38 -47.49 -10.47 41.70
C MET A 38 -47.72 -8.95 41.61
N ALA A 39 -48.38 -8.45 40.56
CA ALA A 39 -48.71 -7.03 40.41
C ALA A 39 -49.74 -6.55 41.45
N ALA A 40 -50.48 -7.47 42.08
CA ALA A 40 -51.35 -7.17 43.22
C ALA A 40 -50.57 -7.00 44.55
N MET A 41 -49.30 -7.42 44.61
CA MET A 41 -48.45 -7.16 45.78
C MET A 41 -47.93 -5.73 45.73
N LYS A 42 -48.43 -4.90 46.66
CA LYS A 42 -48.11 -3.47 46.78
C LYS A 42 -46.65 -3.20 47.16
N ASN A 43 -45.95 -4.21 47.68
CA ASN A 43 -44.56 -4.09 48.14
C ASN A 43 -43.68 -5.03 47.32
N SER A 44 -42.69 -4.50 46.61
CA SER A 44 -41.59 -5.31 46.10
C SER A 44 -40.89 -5.96 47.30
N GLY A 45 -40.86 -7.29 47.38
CA GLY A 45 -40.24 -8.03 48.49
C GLY A 45 -38.74 -7.75 48.70
N TYR A 46 -38.17 -6.87 47.89
CA TYR A 46 -36.82 -6.35 48.00
C TYR A 46 -36.89 -4.92 48.54
N LYS A 47 -36.32 -4.70 49.73
CA LYS A 47 -36.05 -3.38 50.29
C LYS A 47 -34.55 -3.16 50.21
N VAL A 48 -34.12 -2.01 49.69
CA VAL A 48 -32.72 -1.60 49.78
C VAL A 48 -32.37 -1.31 51.26
N PRO A 49 -31.14 -1.58 51.71
CA PRO A 49 -30.69 -1.15 53.04
C PRO A 49 -30.89 0.36 53.24
N GLU A 50 -31.21 0.78 54.46
CA GLU A 50 -31.63 2.16 54.77
C GLU A 50 -30.58 3.22 54.42
N THR A 51 -29.31 2.83 54.25
CA THR A 51 -28.18 3.72 53.96
C THR A 51 -27.40 3.34 52.69
N TYR A 52 -28.04 2.57 51.80
CA TYR A 52 -27.41 2.12 50.55
C TYR A 52 -26.96 3.32 49.70
N PHE A 53 -27.85 4.29 49.49
CA PHE A 53 -27.57 5.45 48.65
C PHE A 53 -26.67 6.48 49.34
N ASP A 54 -26.74 6.62 50.66
CA ASP A 54 -25.90 7.55 51.43
C ASP A 54 -24.40 7.24 51.31
N SER A 55 -24.07 5.96 51.17
CA SER A 55 -22.68 5.49 51.05
C SER A 55 -22.30 5.10 49.62
N PHE A 56 -23.22 5.21 48.65
CA PHE A 56 -22.97 4.82 47.27
C PHE A 56 -21.90 5.70 46.64
N ASP A 57 -22.01 7.02 46.75
CA ASP A 57 -21.05 7.97 46.17
C ASP A 57 -19.65 7.78 46.74
N ALA A 58 -19.54 7.59 48.07
CA ALA A 58 -18.26 7.34 48.72
C ALA A 58 -17.62 6.02 48.23
N ARG A 59 -18.41 4.95 48.06
CA ARG A 59 -17.95 3.68 47.51
C ARG A 59 -17.55 3.80 46.04
N LEU A 60 -18.30 4.55 45.25
CA LEU A 60 -18.02 4.79 43.83
C LEU A 60 -16.70 5.56 43.67
N GLN A 61 -16.52 6.65 44.41
CA GLN A 61 -15.27 7.40 44.40
C GLN A 61 -14.09 6.57 44.90
N ALA A 62 -14.27 5.72 45.92
CA ALA A 62 -13.23 4.80 46.37
C ALA A 62 -12.86 3.77 45.29
N ARG A 63 -13.84 3.27 44.53
CA ARG A 63 -13.59 2.33 43.41
C ARG A 63 -12.84 3.00 42.26
N LEU A 64 -13.21 4.23 41.92
CA LEU A 64 -12.55 4.99 40.85
C LEU A 64 -11.13 5.45 41.23
N LYS A 65 -10.88 5.74 42.51
CA LYS A 65 -9.54 6.10 43.01
C LYS A 65 -8.62 4.89 43.18
N ASN A 66 -9.17 3.72 43.52
CA ASN A 66 -8.44 2.46 43.67
C ASN A 66 -8.44 1.62 42.40
N GLU A 67 -8.82 2.19 41.26
CA GLU A 67 -8.50 1.57 39.98
C GLU A 67 -6.99 1.75 39.81
N ASP A 68 -6.24 0.79 40.34
CA ASP A 68 -4.81 0.60 40.06
C ASP A 68 -4.70 0.67 38.55
N GLN A 69 -4.25 1.82 38.04
CA GLN A 69 -4.09 1.98 36.61
C GLN A 69 -3.27 0.79 36.14
N PRO A 70 -3.73 0.04 35.12
CA PRO A 70 -2.96 -1.09 34.63
C PRO A 70 -1.55 -0.56 34.41
N LYS A 71 -0.53 -1.28 34.90
CA LYS A 71 0.87 -0.87 34.83
C LYS A 71 1.28 -0.71 33.36
N VAL A 72 0.90 0.42 32.75
CA VAL A 72 1.16 0.76 31.38
C VAL A 72 2.60 1.21 31.35
N ARG A 73 3.48 0.29 30.95
CA ARG A 73 4.82 0.69 30.55
C ARG A 73 4.66 1.46 29.25
N THR A 74 4.94 2.76 29.29
CA THR A 74 5.07 3.55 28.07
C THR A 74 6.20 2.93 27.24
N LEU A 75 5.86 2.43 26.04
CA LEU A 75 6.82 1.69 25.20
C LEU A 75 7.87 2.60 24.56
N LEU A 76 7.65 3.91 24.53
CA LEU A 76 8.59 4.86 23.96
C LEU A 76 8.82 6.02 24.93
N SER A 77 10.04 6.09 25.46
CA SER A 77 10.56 7.30 26.09
C SER A 77 11.20 8.16 25.01
N TRP A 78 10.54 9.25 24.62
CA TRP A 78 11.00 10.17 23.56
C TRP A 78 12.42 10.72 23.82
N ARG A 79 12.88 10.71 25.07
CA ARG A 79 14.25 11.13 25.42
C ARG A 79 15.33 10.23 24.83
N ASN A 80 15.08 8.92 24.70
CA ASN A 80 16.09 7.97 24.22
C ASN A 80 16.02 7.80 22.69
N THR A 81 14.88 8.06 22.06
CA THR A 81 14.70 7.97 20.61
C THR A 81 15.40 9.10 19.85
N VAL A 82 15.54 10.28 20.46
CA VAL A 82 16.28 11.40 19.86
C VAL A 82 17.76 11.07 19.66
N TYR A 83 18.40 10.37 20.62
CA TYR A 83 19.80 9.93 20.47
C TYR A 83 19.97 8.87 19.38
N ILE A 84 19.01 7.95 19.25
CA ILE A 84 19.03 6.91 18.21
C ILE A 84 18.85 7.52 16.81
N SER A 85 18.10 8.63 16.68
CA SER A 85 17.91 9.34 15.41
C SER A 85 19.22 9.91 14.84
N GLY A 86 20.13 10.41 15.69
CA GLY A 86 21.42 10.93 15.25
C GLY A 86 22.32 9.82 14.69
N VAL A 87 22.32 8.65 15.34
CA VAL A 87 23.08 7.48 14.88
C VAL A 87 22.53 6.97 13.55
N ALA A 88 21.20 6.90 13.39
CA ALA A 88 20.58 6.49 12.14
C ALA A 88 20.93 7.43 10.97
N ALA A 89 20.86 8.75 11.18
CA ALA A 89 21.24 9.74 10.16
C ALA A 89 22.73 9.63 9.77
N ALA A 90 23.62 9.46 10.76
CA ALA A 90 25.04 9.26 10.51
C ALA A 90 25.32 7.95 9.74
N LEU A 91 24.61 6.87 10.05
CA LEU A 91 24.71 5.60 9.32
C LEU A 91 24.21 5.71 7.88
N VAL A 92 23.14 6.46 7.62
CA VAL A 92 22.67 6.71 6.25
C VAL A 92 23.71 7.51 5.46
N VAL A 93 24.24 8.59 6.03
CA VAL A 93 25.30 9.39 5.38
C VAL A 93 26.55 8.54 5.14
N MET A 94 26.97 7.74 6.12
CA MET A 94 28.09 6.81 5.99
C MET A 94 27.83 5.80 4.88
N LEU A 95 26.65 5.18 4.84
CA LEU A 95 26.31 4.20 3.82
C LEU A 95 26.29 4.84 2.42
N THR A 96 25.74 6.05 2.26
CA THR A 96 25.73 6.74 0.97
C THR A 96 27.13 7.13 0.48
N VAL A 97 28.03 7.56 1.38
CA VAL A 97 29.38 7.99 1.01
C VAL A 97 30.30 6.81 0.73
N PHE A 98 30.21 5.73 1.51
CA PHE A 98 31.12 4.58 1.39
C PHE A 98 30.64 3.49 0.43
N PHE A 99 29.35 3.42 0.09
CA PHE A 99 28.81 2.46 -0.88
C PHE A 99 28.46 3.10 -2.23
N GLN A 100 28.99 4.30 -2.51
CA GLN A 100 28.87 4.88 -3.83
C GLN A 100 29.75 4.08 -4.80
N SER A 101 29.11 3.38 -5.74
CA SER A 101 29.80 2.69 -6.82
C SER A 101 30.32 3.72 -7.81
N ASP A 102 31.60 3.63 -8.15
CA ASP A 102 32.24 4.43 -9.21
C ASP A 102 31.83 3.95 -10.62
N ASP A 103 30.58 3.52 -10.78
CA ASP A 103 30.04 3.19 -12.10
C ASP A 103 29.91 4.50 -12.88
N ILE A 104 31.00 4.86 -13.56
CA ILE A 104 31.03 5.86 -14.60
C ILE A 104 30.02 5.43 -15.67
N LEU A 105 28.85 6.06 -15.66
CA LEU A 105 27.81 5.88 -16.66
C LEU A 105 28.44 6.10 -18.04
N SER A 106 28.63 5.00 -18.77
CA SER A 106 29.23 5.03 -20.10
C SER A 106 28.13 4.79 -21.13
N ILE A 107 28.21 5.49 -22.24
CA ILE A 107 27.28 5.32 -23.38
C ILE A 107 27.30 3.86 -23.88
N ASN A 108 28.41 3.14 -23.68
CA ASN A 108 28.54 1.72 -24.02
C ASN A 108 27.64 0.78 -23.20
N GLN A 109 27.05 1.25 -22.09
CA GLN A 109 26.12 0.47 -21.27
C GLN A 109 24.65 0.64 -21.72
N ILE A 110 24.39 1.56 -22.65
CA ILE A 110 23.05 1.81 -23.17
C ILE A 110 22.78 0.81 -24.29
N GLU A 111 21.66 0.09 -24.20
CA GLU A 111 21.23 -0.81 -25.27
C GLU A 111 20.83 -0.02 -26.52
N THR A 112 21.25 -0.47 -27.70
CA THR A 112 20.91 0.17 -28.99
C THR A 112 19.40 0.33 -29.17
N ALA A 113 18.60 -0.66 -28.74
CA ALA A 113 17.13 -0.59 -28.80
C ALA A 113 16.55 0.58 -27.98
N SER A 114 17.22 0.97 -26.88
CA SER A 114 16.82 2.13 -26.08
C SER A 114 17.13 3.44 -26.81
N ILE A 115 18.26 3.50 -27.52
CA ILE A 115 18.65 4.66 -28.35
C ILE A 115 17.67 4.80 -29.51
N GLU A 116 17.37 3.71 -30.23
CA GLU A 116 16.39 3.70 -31.33
C GLU A 116 15.00 4.15 -30.88
N SER A 117 14.54 3.65 -29.73
CA SER A 117 13.25 4.06 -29.18
C SER A 117 13.22 5.54 -28.81
N TYR A 118 14.32 6.09 -28.31
CA TYR A 118 14.44 7.51 -27.99
C TYR A 118 14.42 8.35 -29.28
N LEU A 119 15.22 7.99 -30.28
CA LEU A 119 15.31 8.70 -31.55
C LEU A 119 14.00 8.67 -32.35
N ASN A 120 13.28 7.55 -32.35
CA ASN A 120 11.96 7.43 -32.99
C ASN A 120 10.85 8.18 -32.25
N GLY A 121 11.00 8.39 -30.94
CA GLY A 121 10.06 9.17 -30.13
C GLY A 121 10.19 10.67 -30.37
N GLU A 122 11.39 11.11 -30.74
CA GLU A 122 11.68 12.49 -31.16
C GLU A 122 11.30 12.69 -32.64
N ASN A 123 10.71 13.83 -32.97
CA ASN A 123 10.35 14.15 -34.36
C ASN A 123 11.54 14.76 -35.11
N LEU A 124 12.66 14.04 -35.14
CA LEU A 124 13.89 14.48 -35.79
C LEU A 124 13.77 14.32 -37.31
N ASN A 125 14.06 15.39 -38.04
CA ASN A 125 14.19 15.33 -39.48
C ASN A 125 15.67 15.18 -39.89
N ALA A 126 15.92 14.88 -41.17
CA ALA A 126 17.28 14.70 -41.69
C ALA A 126 18.17 15.95 -41.53
N TYR A 127 17.58 17.14 -41.53
CA TYR A 127 18.30 18.40 -41.33
C TYR A 127 18.73 18.59 -39.86
N ASP A 128 17.92 18.14 -38.91
CA ASP A 128 18.25 18.16 -37.49
C ASP A 128 19.47 17.28 -37.23
N ILE A 129 19.50 16.07 -37.81
CA ILE A 129 20.64 15.15 -37.71
C ILE A 129 21.88 15.74 -38.41
N ALA A 130 21.71 16.30 -39.62
CA ALA A 130 22.79 16.92 -40.38
C ALA A 130 23.43 18.11 -39.65
N SER A 131 22.66 18.82 -38.80
CA SER A 131 23.19 19.95 -38.03
C SER A 131 24.20 19.55 -36.95
N PHE A 132 24.19 18.27 -36.53
CA PHE A 132 25.14 17.72 -35.57
C PHE A 132 26.38 17.11 -36.23
N LEU A 133 26.39 16.96 -37.55
CA LEU A 133 27.53 16.45 -38.32
C LEU A 133 28.44 17.60 -38.75
N SER A 134 29.72 17.51 -38.42
CA SER A 134 30.75 18.42 -38.91
C SER A 134 31.34 17.90 -40.23
N ALA A 135 32.00 18.77 -41.00
CA ALA A 135 32.67 18.36 -42.23
C ALA A 135 33.76 17.29 -42.00
N ASP A 136 34.35 17.26 -40.79
CA ASP A 136 35.34 16.27 -40.38
C ASP A 136 34.72 14.91 -39.99
N ASP A 137 33.42 14.88 -39.67
CA ASP A 137 32.70 13.64 -39.32
C ASP A 137 32.23 12.88 -40.58
N ILE A 138 32.20 13.55 -41.74
CA ILE A 138 31.77 12.96 -43.01
C ILE A 138 32.99 12.33 -43.70
N VAL A 139 33.25 11.06 -43.41
CA VAL A 139 34.34 10.31 -44.04
C VAL A 139 33.86 9.71 -45.36
N LEU A 140 34.43 10.17 -46.48
CA LEU A 140 34.07 9.71 -47.83
C LEU A 140 34.23 8.19 -48.00
N ASP A 141 35.18 7.58 -47.27
CA ASP A 141 35.45 6.14 -47.29
C ASP A 141 34.27 5.30 -46.79
N ASP A 142 33.50 5.79 -45.80
CA ASP A 142 32.31 5.10 -45.27
C ASP A 142 31.21 4.94 -46.33
N PHE A 143 31.13 5.86 -47.30
CA PHE A 143 30.17 5.80 -48.40
C PHE A 143 30.63 4.90 -49.56
N VAL A 144 31.94 4.73 -49.73
CA VAL A 144 32.52 3.94 -50.84
C VAL A 144 32.65 2.47 -50.46
N THR A 145 32.88 2.17 -49.18
CA THR A 145 33.11 0.81 -48.68
C THR A 145 31.81 0.03 -48.43
N HIS A 146 30.69 0.72 -48.23
CA HIS A 146 29.38 0.08 -48.10
C HIS A 146 28.75 -0.19 -49.46
N THR A 147 28.73 -1.46 -49.87
CA THR A 147 27.98 -1.91 -51.04
C THR A 147 26.53 -2.19 -50.65
N PHE A 148 25.59 -1.41 -51.18
CA PHE A 148 24.18 -1.73 -51.09
C PHE A 148 23.87 -2.95 -51.97
N THR A 149 22.98 -3.83 -51.51
CA THR A 149 22.49 -4.92 -52.36
C THR A 149 21.53 -4.38 -53.41
N ASP A 150 21.53 -4.97 -54.61
CA ASP A 150 20.62 -4.60 -55.69
C ASP A 150 19.15 -4.65 -55.23
N GLU A 151 18.79 -5.65 -54.41
CA GLU A 151 17.44 -5.81 -53.85
C GLU A 151 17.05 -4.65 -52.90
N SER A 152 17.99 -4.20 -52.06
CA SER A 152 17.74 -3.05 -51.18
C SER A 152 17.60 -1.75 -51.97
N LEU A 153 18.39 -1.59 -53.03
CA LEU A 153 18.33 -0.44 -53.92
C LEU A 153 17.01 -0.41 -54.70
N GLU A 154 16.60 -1.53 -55.28
CA GLU A 154 15.35 -1.69 -56.00
C GLU A 154 14.14 -1.38 -55.10
N ASN A 155 14.10 -1.95 -53.90
CA ASN A 155 13.03 -1.67 -52.93
C ASN A 155 12.97 -0.19 -52.52
N TYR A 156 14.11 0.46 -52.34
CA TYR A 156 14.13 1.89 -52.01
C TYR A 156 13.54 2.72 -53.15
N LEU A 157 13.97 2.46 -54.39
CA LEU A 157 13.50 3.17 -55.58
C LEU A 157 12.01 2.96 -55.81
N LEU A 158 11.50 1.73 -55.67
CA LEU A 158 10.07 1.44 -55.84
C LEU A 158 9.17 2.13 -54.80
N ASN A 159 9.67 2.33 -53.57
CA ASN A 159 8.88 2.91 -52.48
C ASN A 159 9.02 4.42 -52.33
N ASN A 160 10.09 5.02 -52.88
CA ASN A 160 10.41 6.45 -52.69
C ASN A 160 10.59 7.23 -54.00
N THR A 161 10.46 6.59 -55.16
CA THR A 161 10.57 7.24 -56.48
C THR A 161 9.40 6.84 -57.35
N SER A 162 8.79 7.80 -58.06
CA SER A 162 7.69 7.49 -58.97
C SER A 162 8.20 7.14 -60.37
N ILE A 163 7.42 6.38 -61.13
CA ILE A 163 7.74 6.04 -62.53
C ILE A 163 7.90 7.30 -63.39
N GLU A 164 7.16 8.37 -63.07
CA GLU A 164 7.23 9.65 -63.78
C GLU A 164 8.59 10.36 -63.55
N ASP A 165 9.15 10.25 -62.34
CA ASP A 165 10.47 10.82 -61.99
C ASP A 165 11.61 10.09 -62.74
N LEU A 166 11.45 8.79 -63.02
CA LEU A 166 12.41 7.99 -63.77
C LEU A 166 12.36 8.24 -65.28
N ILE A 167 11.23 8.73 -65.79
CA ILE A 167 11.00 8.97 -67.22
C ILE A 167 11.30 10.42 -67.62
N ASN A 168 11.16 11.38 -66.69
CA ASN A 168 11.33 12.81 -66.96
C ASN A 168 12.78 13.32 -66.99
N ASP A 169 13.78 12.45 -66.89
CA ASP A 169 15.18 12.86 -67.05
C ASP A 169 15.56 12.89 -68.54
N LYS A 170 15.25 14.02 -69.19
CA LYS A 170 15.77 14.39 -70.51
C LYS A 170 16.13 15.87 -70.58
#